data_AF-A0A940BRD8-F1
#
_entry.id   AF-A0A940BRD8-F1
#
_cell.length_a   1.000
_cell.length_b   1.000
_cell.length_c   1.000
_cell.angle_alpha   90.00
_cell.angle_beta   90.00
_cell.angle_gamma   90.00
#
_symmetry.space_group_name_H-M   'P 1'
#
loop_
_entity.id
_entity.type
_entity.pdbx_description
1 polymer ?
#
loop_
_entity_poly.entity_id
_entity_poly.type
_entity_poly.pdbx_seq_one_letter_code
_entity_poly.pdbx_strand_id
1 'polypeptide(L)'
;MKTRIISLLLAAVLIFAAAGCGMNPKAEAQASKTGAAAVQTTTAQAAEKQGNTVKADPAAAKTTEPAAQQTTEPAAQPAGASNAQTAGTDSPAPIFRLETEDFILTITGIADGTGHPFFGDYYEISYTFENKTGKKVIMDWGFIAVCHCMMPQGVCEWVEPGQTISGSFDLMKVFLEYYGIESPDEVMFRLEVSEDGNEDADPIFKQYVTFYPTGKTAADIPALTHTPVEGEIVLADTDEFSFILLPGQYDGGVETVFEILLINKTDSDLRFKWRDIFANSYYAGGHYSEDNFTNGTVLSPHSQEKNYFYAYTGGVMHFGYMTVDHLEFTLDVFDLPLQGEETRIFSAPLEVYPTGLAPQDVVVPVCPETPEQKVLFENEDLTVILLDEFQGGYAERFLSFYLENRTDKDAVILLHDIMIDDLEGRNDESLHIPAGQKAVMLLNVDPIIQQFDPERSPEHFIFQLDIRLTGEENSELVKDAEFEIQFSEVPLEERLQEDEGWIR
;
A
#
# COMPACT_ATOMS: atom_id res chain seq x y z
N MET A 1 -34.95 -50.63 -7.81
CA MET A 1 -35.81 -50.06 -6.75
C MET A 1 -34.86 -49.55 -5.66
N LYS A 2 -35.00 -48.29 -5.24
CA LYS A 2 -34.06 -47.47 -4.43
C LYS A 2 -33.05 -46.60 -5.21
N THR A 3 -33.61 -45.59 -5.87
CA THR A 3 -32.95 -44.30 -6.14
C THR A 3 -34.09 -43.29 -6.18
N ARG A 4 -34.40 -42.61 -5.06
CA ARG A 4 -35.40 -41.52 -4.90
C ARG A 4 -35.64 -41.19 -3.41
N ILE A 5 -34.64 -40.73 -2.66
CA ILE A 5 -34.83 -39.99 -1.39
C ILE A 5 -33.63 -39.03 -1.16
N ILE A 6 -33.30 -38.14 -2.10
CA ILE A 6 -32.41 -36.97 -1.83
C ILE A 6 -32.82 -35.80 -2.76
N SER A 7 -34.10 -35.43 -2.76
CA SER A 7 -34.57 -34.24 -3.50
C SER A 7 -35.70 -33.50 -2.77
N LEU A 8 -35.81 -33.69 -1.46
CA LEU A 8 -36.94 -33.17 -0.66
C LEU A 8 -36.52 -32.39 0.60
N LEU A 9 -35.24 -32.05 0.73
CA LEU A 9 -34.72 -31.26 1.86
C LEU A 9 -34.15 -29.88 1.47
N LEU A 10 -34.13 -29.52 0.18
CA LEU A 10 -33.58 -28.24 -0.29
C LEU A 10 -34.63 -27.16 -0.63
N ALA A 11 -35.91 -27.37 -0.30
CA ALA A 11 -37.01 -26.46 -0.67
C ALA A 11 -37.71 -25.78 0.53
N ALA A 12 -37.12 -25.81 1.73
CA ALA A 12 -37.78 -25.33 2.96
C ALA A 12 -37.10 -24.12 3.66
N VAL A 13 -36.07 -23.50 3.07
CA VAL A 13 -35.38 -22.34 3.70
C VAL A 13 -35.64 -21.01 2.93
N LEU A 14 -36.41 -21.04 1.84
CA LEU A 14 -36.60 -19.88 0.96
C LEU A 14 -37.98 -19.19 1.05
N ILE A 15 -38.66 -19.26 2.20
CA ILE A 15 -39.93 -18.54 2.41
C ILE A 15 -40.01 -18.06 3.87
N PHE A 16 -39.36 -16.93 4.22
CA PHE A 16 -39.80 -16.01 5.28
C PHE A 16 -39.04 -14.68 5.18
N ALA A 17 -39.29 -13.91 4.12
CA ALA A 17 -38.94 -12.49 4.07
C ALA A 17 -39.85 -11.74 3.07
N ALA A 18 -41.12 -11.54 3.45
CA ALA A 18 -41.93 -10.43 2.93
C ALA A 18 -43.21 -10.26 3.75
N ALA A 19 -43.46 -9.00 4.11
CA ALA A 19 -44.70 -8.38 4.58
C ALA A 19 -45.06 -8.48 6.07
N GLY A 20 -44.96 -7.32 6.74
CA GLY A 20 -46.18 -6.74 7.35
C GLY A 20 -46.06 -6.21 8.78
N CYS A 21 -45.73 -4.92 8.88
CA CYS A 21 -46.31 -3.91 9.78
C CYS A 21 -46.80 -4.32 11.18
N GLY A 22 -46.24 -3.63 12.19
CA GLY A 22 -47.09 -2.85 13.11
C GLY A 22 -46.87 -3.07 14.60
N MET A 23 -46.41 -1.98 15.24
CA MET A 23 -46.78 -1.45 16.56
C MET A 23 -45.63 -1.28 17.57
N ASN A 24 -45.16 -0.04 17.64
CA ASN A 24 -44.57 0.63 18.82
C ASN A 24 -45.64 0.67 19.96
N PRO A 25 -45.32 0.80 21.27
CA PRO A 25 -44.47 1.90 21.76
C PRO A 25 -43.62 1.65 23.05
N LYS A 26 -42.67 2.57 23.27
CA LYS A 26 -42.01 2.98 24.54
C LYS A 26 -40.88 2.11 25.12
N ALA A 27 -39.66 2.63 24.97
CA ALA A 27 -38.64 2.75 26.03
C ALA A 27 -37.71 3.90 25.61
N GLU A 28 -37.94 5.09 26.16
CA GLU A 28 -37.03 5.75 27.11
C GLU A 28 -35.64 6.05 26.54
N ALA A 29 -35.49 7.30 26.10
CA ALA A 29 -34.24 7.92 25.74
C ALA A 29 -33.33 8.04 26.97
N GLN A 30 -32.23 7.30 26.99
CA GLN A 30 -31.01 7.74 27.63
C GLN A 30 -30.07 8.23 26.54
N ALA A 31 -30.00 9.56 26.42
CA ALA A 31 -28.95 10.23 25.68
C ALA A 31 -27.62 9.98 26.42
N SER A 32 -26.86 9.00 25.95
CA SER A 32 -25.43 8.92 26.21
C SER A 32 -24.76 10.02 25.39
N LYS A 33 -24.21 11.02 26.09
CA LYS A 33 -23.23 11.93 25.50
C LYS A 33 -21.95 11.13 25.32
N THR A 34 -21.73 10.54 24.16
CA THR A 34 -20.39 10.18 23.69
C THR A 34 -19.67 11.50 23.44
N GLY A 35 -18.79 11.86 24.37
CA GLY A 35 -17.81 12.91 24.14
C GLY A 35 -16.88 12.45 23.03
N ALA A 36 -16.61 13.32 22.06
CA ALA A 36 -15.51 13.15 21.12
C ALA A 36 -14.26 12.75 21.92
N ALA A 37 -13.70 11.58 21.62
CA ALA A 37 -12.41 11.17 22.14
C ALA A 37 -11.42 12.29 21.78
N ALA A 38 -10.78 12.86 22.80
CA ALA A 38 -9.73 13.84 22.57
C ALA A 38 -8.57 13.10 21.91
N VAL A 39 -8.37 13.34 20.62
CA VAL A 39 -7.13 12.98 19.93
C VAL A 39 -6.00 13.65 20.71
N GLN A 40 -5.16 12.87 21.38
CA GLN A 40 -3.90 13.39 21.89
C GLN A 40 -3.00 13.60 20.68
N THR A 41 -3.04 14.80 20.11
CA THR A 41 -2.10 15.20 19.08
C THR A 41 -0.74 15.37 19.77
N THR A 42 0.08 14.32 19.76
CA THR A 42 1.50 14.46 20.10
C THR A 42 2.09 15.38 19.03
N THR A 43 2.33 16.64 19.38
CA THR A 43 2.95 17.59 18.44
C THR A 43 4.38 17.10 18.19
N ALA A 44 4.60 16.40 17.08
CA ALA A 44 5.92 16.02 16.62
C ALA A 44 6.73 17.31 16.42
N GLN A 45 7.83 17.46 17.17
CA GLN A 45 8.78 18.53 16.92
C GLN A 45 9.49 18.22 15.60
N ALA A 46 9.21 19.01 14.57
CA ALA A 46 9.97 18.98 13.32
C ALA A 46 11.47 19.12 13.64
N ALA A 47 12.27 18.17 13.17
CA ALA A 47 13.72 18.19 13.35
C ALA A 47 14.30 19.46 12.72
N GLU A 48 14.92 20.32 13.54
CA GLU A 48 15.65 21.50 13.04
C GLU A 48 16.78 21.05 12.09
N LYS A 49 16.69 21.44 10.81
CA LYS A 49 17.79 21.30 9.84
C LYS A 49 19.05 21.97 10.39
N GLN A 50 20.02 21.19 10.86
CA GLN A 50 21.36 21.68 11.17
C GLN A 50 22.09 22.06 9.87
N GLY A 51 22.12 23.37 9.60
CA GLY A 51 22.83 23.94 8.45
C GLY A 51 24.34 23.83 8.59
N ASN A 52 24.95 22.89 7.87
CA ASN A 52 26.40 22.80 7.74
C ASN A 52 26.89 23.86 6.75
N THR A 53 27.54 24.91 7.26
CA THR A 53 28.05 26.02 6.45
C THR A 53 29.43 25.66 5.90
N VAL A 54 29.52 25.22 4.63
CA VAL A 54 30.80 25.10 3.92
C VAL A 54 31.07 26.40 3.16
N LYS A 55 32.21 27.03 3.49
CA LYS A 55 32.77 28.20 2.80
C LYS A 55 33.08 27.89 1.34
N ALA A 56 32.49 28.64 0.42
CA ALA A 56 32.93 28.74 -0.97
C ALA A 56 34.02 29.82 -1.13
N ASP A 57 35.03 29.52 -1.94
CA ASP A 57 35.98 30.49 -2.49
C ASP A 57 35.74 30.58 -4.02
N PRO A 58 35.76 31.76 -4.66
CA PRO A 58 35.22 31.95 -5.99
C PRO A 58 36.29 31.84 -7.07
N ALA A 59 36.03 31.06 -8.11
CA ALA A 59 36.76 31.16 -9.37
C ALA A 59 35.77 31.38 -10.52
N ALA A 60 35.91 32.54 -11.15
CA ALA A 60 35.10 33.03 -12.24
C ALA A 60 35.27 32.19 -13.51
N ALA A 61 34.16 31.95 -14.22
CA ALA A 61 34.18 31.59 -15.63
C ALA A 61 33.04 32.30 -16.38
N LYS A 62 33.43 32.90 -17.50
CA LYS A 62 32.68 33.81 -18.36
C LYS A 62 31.46 33.15 -19.00
N THR A 63 30.40 33.95 -19.07
CA THR A 63 29.27 33.85 -19.98
C THR A 63 29.71 33.82 -21.45
N THR A 64 29.17 32.87 -22.21
CA THR A 64 29.03 32.97 -23.67
C THR A 64 27.62 32.51 -24.07
N GLU A 65 26.85 33.48 -24.53
CA GLU A 65 25.63 33.39 -25.32
C GLU A 65 25.83 32.53 -26.57
N PRO A 66 24.92 31.61 -26.94
CA PRO A 66 24.81 31.15 -28.31
C PRO A 66 23.73 31.95 -29.05
N ALA A 67 24.15 32.44 -30.21
CA ALA A 67 23.37 33.22 -31.14
C ALA A 67 22.25 32.41 -31.80
N ALA A 68 21.18 33.12 -32.16
CA ALA A 68 20.15 32.68 -33.08
C ALA A 68 20.76 32.13 -34.39
N GLN A 69 20.38 30.91 -34.76
CA GLN A 69 20.72 30.34 -36.06
C GLN A 69 19.48 30.22 -36.96
N GLN A 70 19.70 30.71 -38.18
CA GLN A 70 18.80 30.69 -39.33
C GLN A 70 18.51 29.26 -39.77
N THR A 71 17.24 29.00 -40.06
CA THR A 71 16.74 27.85 -40.83
C THR A 71 17.41 27.76 -42.20
N THR A 72 18.05 26.62 -42.48
CA THR A 72 18.38 26.16 -43.83
C THR A 72 17.53 24.95 -44.21
N GLU A 73 16.89 25.07 -45.37
CA GLU A 73 16.10 24.06 -46.07
C GLU A 73 16.96 22.87 -46.52
N PRO A 74 16.54 21.60 -46.29
CA PRO A 74 17.10 20.46 -46.99
C PRO A 74 16.21 19.97 -48.15
N ALA A 75 16.91 19.58 -49.21
CA ALA A 75 16.40 19.17 -50.50
C ALA A 75 15.70 17.80 -50.51
N ALA A 76 14.86 17.63 -51.52
CA ALA A 76 14.02 16.46 -51.79
C ALA A 76 14.77 15.18 -52.21
N GLN A 77 14.27 14.02 -51.76
CA GLN A 77 14.28 12.73 -52.47
C GLN A 77 13.47 11.64 -51.70
N PRO A 78 13.14 10.49 -52.30
CA PRO A 78 12.17 10.22 -53.37
C PRO A 78 10.93 9.44 -52.87
N ALA A 79 9.91 9.40 -53.72
CA ALA A 79 8.63 8.75 -53.49
C ALA A 79 8.73 7.21 -53.30
N GLY A 80 8.28 6.74 -52.14
CA GLY A 80 7.83 5.37 -51.90
C GLY A 80 6.37 5.42 -51.45
N ALA A 81 5.48 4.80 -52.23
CA ALA A 81 4.04 4.88 -52.06
C ALA A 81 3.56 4.22 -50.75
N SER A 82 2.93 5.00 -49.89
CA SER A 82 2.04 4.52 -48.83
C SER A 82 0.61 4.90 -49.20
N ASN A 83 -0.33 3.98 -48.99
CA ASN A 83 -1.75 4.16 -49.28
C ASN A 83 -2.34 5.22 -48.34
N ALA A 84 -2.32 6.48 -48.80
CA ALA A 84 -3.05 7.57 -48.18
C ALA A 84 -4.55 7.36 -48.40
N GLN A 85 -5.21 6.83 -47.38
CA GLN A 85 -6.65 6.82 -47.25
C GLN A 85 -7.09 8.26 -46.91
N THR A 86 -7.32 9.07 -47.94
CA THR A 86 -7.91 10.41 -47.79
C THR A 86 -9.37 10.27 -47.35
N ALA A 87 -9.59 10.28 -46.04
CA ALA A 87 -10.87 10.63 -45.43
C ALA A 87 -10.76 12.05 -44.88
N GLY A 88 -11.26 13.02 -45.66
CA GLY A 88 -11.47 14.40 -45.21
C GLY A 88 -12.70 14.48 -44.32
N THR A 89 -12.66 13.82 -43.17
CA THR A 89 -13.54 14.08 -42.04
C THR A 89 -12.80 15.07 -41.14
N ASP A 90 -13.45 16.19 -40.82
CA ASP A 90 -12.97 17.15 -39.82
C ASP A 90 -12.69 16.39 -38.52
N SER A 91 -11.44 15.97 -38.34
CA SER A 91 -11.02 15.34 -37.10
C SER A 91 -11.25 16.38 -36.01
N PRO A 92 -11.97 16.04 -34.93
CA PRO A 92 -12.19 16.99 -33.84
C PRO A 92 -10.84 17.56 -33.40
N ALA A 93 -10.83 18.85 -33.07
CA ALA A 93 -9.64 19.49 -32.55
C ALA A 93 -9.14 18.70 -31.33
N PRO A 94 -7.83 18.51 -31.18
CA PRO A 94 -7.30 17.75 -30.06
C PRO A 94 -7.66 18.42 -28.74
N ILE A 95 -7.94 17.61 -27.72
CA ILE A 95 -8.19 18.07 -26.35
C ILE A 95 -6.91 18.68 -25.77
N PHE A 96 -5.77 18.05 -26.06
CA PHE A 96 -4.46 18.45 -25.57
C PHE A 96 -3.36 18.12 -26.58
N ARG A 97 -2.32 18.94 -26.63
CA ARG A 97 -1.13 18.73 -27.46
C ARG A 97 0.13 19.20 -26.74
N LEU A 98 1.07 18.30 -26.54
CA LEU A 98 2.44 18.57 -26.08
C LEU A 98 3.39 18.30 -27.24
N GLU A 99 4.16 19.31 -27.63
CA GLU A 99 5.13 19.20 -28.72
C GLU A 99 6.51 19.65 -28.22
N THR A 100 7.47 18.74 -28.32
CA THR A 100 8.89 18.97 -28.03
C THR A 100 9.70 18.82 -29.32
N GLU A 101 11.02 19.00 -29.23
CA GLU A 101 11.91 18.68 -30.34
C GLU A 101 11.98 17.16 -30.60
N ASP A 102 11.79 16.36 -29.56
CA ASP A 102 11.98 14.90 -29.57
C ASP A 102 10.69 14.10 -29.82
N PHE A 103 9.51 14.66 -29.51
CA PHE A 103 8.25 13.97 -29.72
C PHE A 103 7.04 14.91 -29.81
N ILE A 104 5.89 14.34 -30.18
CA ILE A 104 4.57 14.96 -30.06
C ILE A 104 3.63 13.98 -29.35
N LEU A 105 3.00 14.42 -28.27
CA LEU A 105 1.86 13.73 -27.65
C LEU A 105 0.58 14.53 -27.92
N THR A 106 -0.47 13.87 -28.39
CA THR A 106 -1.79 14.48 -28.63
C THR A 106 -2.89 13.65 -27.98
N ILE A 107 -3.69 14.24 -27.10
CA ILE A 107 -4.93 13.62 -26.61
C ILE A 107 -6.04 13.97 -27.59
N THR A 108 -6.62 12.95 -28.21
CA THR A 108 -7.54 13.11 -29.36
C THR A 108 -9.00 13.08 -28.96
N GLY A 109 -9.35 12.44 -27.84
CA GLY A 109 -10.74 12.32 -27.42
C GLY A 109 -10.92 11.65 -26.06
N ILE A 110 -12.13 11.81 -25.53
CA ILE A 110 -12.68 11.04 -24.42
C ILE A 110 -14.02 10.46 -24.85
N ALA A 111 -14.26 9.18 -24.59
CA ALA A 111 -15.51 8.51 -24.91
C ALA A 111 -16.00 7.66 -23.74
N ASP A 112 -17.32 7.49 -23.62
CA ASP A 112 -17.89 6.51 -22.70
C ASP A 112 -17.65 5.09 -23.24
N GLY A 113 -17.03 4.25 -22.42
CA GLY A 113 -16.87 2.82 -22.63
C GLY A 113 -17.76 2.01 -21.70
N THR A 114 -18.17 0.84 -22.16
CA THR A 114 -18.97 -0.12 -21.37
C THR A 114 -18.39 -1.52 -21.48
N GLY A 115 -18.56 -2.33 -20.43
CA GLY A 115 -18.27 -3.76 -20.49
C GLY A 115 -16.80 -4.13 -20.27
N HIS A 116 -16.05 -3.34 -19.51
CA HIS A 116 -14.76 -3.80 -18.99
C HIS A 116 -15.00 -5.05 -18.13
N PRO A 117 -14.31 -6.18 -18.40
CA PRO A 117 -14.66 -7.49 -17.84
C PRO A 117 -14.59 -7.54 -16.30
N PHE A 118 -13.80 -6.67 -15.68
CA PHE A 118 -13.58 -6.64 -14.24
C PHE A 118 -14.24 -5.46 -13.52
N PHE A 119 -14.49 -4.35 -14.23
CA PHE A 119 -14.76 -3.06 -13.59
C PHE A 119 -15.96 -2.31 -14.17
N GLY A 120 -16.64 -2.88 -15.18
CA GLY A 120 -17.86 -2.31 -15.74
C GLY A 120 -17.61 -1.14 -16.68
N ASP A 121 -18.20 0.01 -16.39
CA ASP A 121 -18.16 1.19 -17.26
C ASP A 121 -16.89 2.03 -17.03
N TYR A 122 -16.43 2.71 -18.07
CA TYR A 122 -15.17 3.47 -18.07
C TYR A 122 -15.23 4.68 -18.99
N TYR A 123 -14.26 5.58 -18.89
CA TYR A 123 -13.98 6.60 -19.90
C TYR A 123 -12.73 6.21 -20.68
N GLU A 124 -12.85 5.99 -21.98
CA GLU A 124 -11.71 5.75 -22.87
C GLU A 124 -11.06 7.08 -23.25
N ILE A 125 -9.79 7.27 -22.90
CA ILE A 125 -8.96 8.40 -23.32
C ILE A 125 -8.11 7.97 -24.50
N SER A 126 -8.36 8.53 -25.68
CA SER A 126 -7.59 8.24 -26.89
C SER A 126 -6.42 9.22 -27.05
N TYR A 127 -5.28 8.71 -27.51
CA TYR A 127 -4.09 9.52 -27.79
C TYR A 127 -3.35 9.11 -29.07
N THR A 128 -2.50 10.01 -29.56
CA THR A 128 -1.42 9.70 -30.50
C THR A 128 -0.09 10.17 -29.97
N PHE A 129 0.97 9.42 -30.27
CA PHE A 129 2.34 9.78 -29.93
C PHE A 129 3.23 9.63 -31.16
N GLU A 130 3.99 10.67 -31.50
CA GLU A 130 4.98 10.68 -32.59
C GLU A 130 6.38 10.81 -32.00
N ASN A 131 7.22 9.80 -32.23
CA ASN A 131 8.63 9.84 -31.86
C ASN A 131 9.43 10.55 -32.97
N LYS A 132 9.94 11.76 -32.69
CA LYS A 132 10.82 12.52 -33.61
C LYS A 132 12.30 12.22 -33.38
N THR A 133 12.65 11.45 -32.37
CA THR A 133 14.05 11.08 -32.12
C THR A 133 14.58 10.16 -33.21
N GLY A 134 15.91 10.07 -33.30
CA GLY A 134 16.58 9.09 -34.16
C GLY A 134 16.69 7.69 -33.55
N LYS A 135 16.02 7.43 -32.42
CA LYS A 135 16.14 6.19 -31.62
C LYS A 135 14.76 5.68 -31.23
N LYS A 136 14.70 4.42 -30.80
CA LYS A 136 13.50 3.85 -30.22
C LYS A 136 13.31 4.40 -28.80
N VAL A 137 12.10 4.80 -28.46
CA VAL A 137 11.77 5.34 -27.14
C VAL A 137 10.71 4.48 -26.46
N ILE A 138 10.69 4.55 -25.13
CA ILE A 138 9.61 4.06 -24.27
C ILE A 138 8.85 5.29 -23.77
N MET A 139 7.54 5.29 -23.95
CA MET A 139 6.63 6.27 -23.40
C MET A 139 5.89 5.62 -22.23
N ASP A 140 6.10 6.15 -21.03
CA ASP A 140 5.49 5.67 -19.79
C ASP A 140 4.63 6.77 -19.14
N TRP A 141 3.41 6.41 -18.78
CA TRP A 141 2.42 7.26 -18.11
C TRP A 141 2.24 6.68 -16.72
N GLY A 142 2.96 7.24 -15.76
CA GLY A 142 2.79 6.92 -14.36
C GLY A 142 1.85 7.91 -13.68
N PHE A 143 1.43 7.58 -12.46
CA PHE A 143 0.81 8.53 -11.55
C PHE A 143 -0.41 9.26 -12.12
N ILE A 144 -1.32 8.50 -12.74
CA ILE A 144 -2.53 9.07 -13.31
C ILE A 144 -3.46 9.51 -12.16
N ALA A 145 -3.87 10.77 -12.16
CA ALA A 145 -4.83 11.34 -11.23
C ALA A 145 -5.98 12.01 -11.98
N VAL A 146 -7.20 11.88 -11.47
CA VAL A 146 -8.41 12.51 -12.02
C VAL A 146 -9.02 13.40 -10.96
N CYS A 147 -9.16 14.70 -11.24
CA CYS A 147 -9.62 15.70 -10.27
C CYS A 147 -8.92 15.55 -8.91
N HIS A 148 -7.58 15.52 -8.95
CA HIS A 148 -6.70 15.25 -7.81
C HIS A 148 -6.77 13.85 -7.19
N CYS A 149 -7.58 12.90 -7.66
CA CYS A 149 -7.62 11.54 -7.10
C CYS A 149 -6.74 10.57 -7.90
N MET A 150 -5.80 9.90 -7.25
CA MET A 150 -4.95 8.89 -7.87
C MET A 150 -5.76 7.69 -8.39
N MET A 151 -5.40 7.22 -9.59
CA MET A 151 -6.04 6.09 -10.28
C MET A 151 -5.02 4.96 -10.48
N PRO A 152 -5.42 3.69 -10.29
CA PRO A 152 -4.52 2.54 -10.41
C PRO A 152 -4.32 2.15 -11.88
N GLN A 153 -3.71 3.05 -12.66
CA GLN A 153 -3.52 2.87 -14.10
C GLN A 153 -2.18 3.42 -14.57
N GLY A 154 -1.65 2.80 -15.62
CA GLY A 154 -0.49 3.27 -16.35
C GLY A 154 -0.54 2.82 -17.80
N VAL A 155 0.23 3.50 -18.62
CA VAL A 155 0.38 3.20 -20.06
C VAL A 155 1.85 3.15 -20.36
N CYS A 156 2.34 2.03 -20.90
CA CYS A 156 3.73 1.89 -21.32
C CYS A 156 3.77 1.36 -22.75
N GLU A 157 4.36 2.14 -23.66
CA GLU A 157 4.45 1.78 -25.08
C GLU A 157 5.83 2.10 -25.67
N TRP A 158 6.30 1.21 -26.54
CA TRP A 158 7.52 1.39 -27.32
C TRP A 158 7.21 2.03 -28.66
N VAL A 159 8.00 3.04 -29.05
CA VAL A 159 7.79 3.80 -30.29
C VAL A 159 9.08 3.86 -31.10
N GLU A 160 9.06 3.29 -32.31
CA GLU A 160 10.21 3.30 -33.21
C GLU A 160 10.54 4.73 -33.71
N PRO A 161 11.79 5.00 -34.14
CA PRO A 161 12.18 6.30 -34.66
C PRO A 161 11.29 6.75 -35.82
N GLY A 162 10.75 7.98 -35.76
CA GLY A 162 9.89 8.56 -36.79
C GLY A 162 8.49 7.94 -36.88
N GLN A 163 8.13 7.03 -35.97
CA GLN A 163 6.81 6.40 -35.95
C GLN A 163 5.80 7.27 -35.19
N THR A 164 4.56 7.30 -35.70
CA THR A 164 3.39 7.71 -34.94
C THR A 164 2.58 6.49 -34.55
N ILE A 165 2.23 6.38 -33.28
CA ILE A 165 1.30 5.38 -32.76
C ILE A 165 0.01 6.04 -32.29
N SER A 166 -1.04 5.24 -32.15
CA SER A 166 -2.32 5.63 -31.58
C SER A 166 -2.73 4.57 -30.58
N GLY A 167 -3.21 4.99 -29.43
CA GLY A 167 -3.62 4.11 -28.34
C GLY A 167 -4.75 4.72 -27.53
N SER A 168 -5.17 4.00 -26.51
CA SER A 168 -6.13 4.47 -25.53
C SER A 168 -5.85 3.86 -24.16
N PHE A 169 -6.34 4.51 -23.12
CA PHE A 169 -6.41 3.97 -21.77
C PHE A 169 -7.75 4.32 -21.12
N ASP A 170 -8.17 3.50 -20.17
CA ASP A 170 -9.57 3.49 -19.71
C ASP A 170 -9.70 3.98 -18.28
N LEU A 171 -10.19 5.17 -17.99
CA LEU A 171 -10.48 5.59 -16.61
C LEU A 171 -11.73 4.88 -16.06
N MET A 172 -11.56 3.93 -15.13
CA MET A 172 -12.68 3.15 -14.60
C MET A 172 -13.65 4.01 -13.78
N LYS A 173 -14.95 3.99 -14.11
CA LYS A 173 -15.96 4.82 -13.42
C LYS A 173 -16.17 4.40 -11.98
N VAL A 174 -16.00 3.11 -11.65
CA VAL A 174 -16.14 2.62 -10.27
C VAL A 174 -15.18 3.34 -9.30
N PHE A 175 -13.96 3.66 -9.73
CA PHE A 175 -13.02 4.41 -8.89
C PHE A 175 -13.43 5.88 -8.80
N LEU A 176 -13.88 6.49 -9.90
CA LEU A 176 -14.38 7.87 -9.89
C LEU A 176 -15.59 8.01 -8.95
N GLU A 177 -16.56 7.10 -9.03
CA GLU A 177 -17.72 7.04 -8.13
C GLU A 177 -17.30 6.88 -6.67
N TYR A 178 -16.29 6.04 -6.40
CA TYR A 178 -15.73 5.84 -5.06
C TYR A 178 -15.07 7.11 -4.47
N TYR A 179 -14.59 8.00 -5.33
CA TYR A 179 -14.11 9.34 -4.96
C TYR A 179 -15.18 10.44 -5.07
N GLY A 180 -16.42 10.10 -5.46
CA GLY A 180 -17.48 11.08 -5.70
C GLY A 180 -17.25 11.98 -6.92
N ILE A 181 -16.43 11.55 -7.88
CA ILE A 181 -16.14 12.25 -9.14
C ILE A 181 -17.18 11.85 -10.18
N GLU A 182 -18.02 12.81 -10.60
CA GLU A 182 -19.06 12.58 -11.62
C GLU A 182 -18.51 12.61 -13.06
N SER A 183 -17.40 13.31 -13.29
CA SER A 183 -16.77 13.45 -14.61
C SER A 183 -15.27 13.72 -14.48
N PRO A 184 -14.45 13.24 -15.44
CA PRO A 184 -13.01 13.51 -15.47
C PRO A 184 -12.75 14.92 -16.00
N ASP A 185 -13.04 15.93 -15.17
CA ASP A 185 -12.87 17.35 -15.53
C ASP A 185 -11.41 17.75 -15.66
N GLU A 186 -10.53 17.07 -14.93
CA GLU A 186 -9.08 17.19 -14.97
C GLU A 186 -8.47 15.79 -14.99
N VAL A 187 -7.46 15.61 -15.84
CA VAL A 187 -6.60 14.43 -15.84
C VAL A 187 -5.15 14.89 -15.79
N MET A 188 -4.44 14.45 -14.77
CA MET A 188 -3.00 14.66 -14.58
C MET A 188 -2.29 13.32 -14.66
N PHE A 189 -1.09 13.28 -15.24
CA PHE A 189 -0.24 12.10 -15.23
C PHE A 189 1.22 12.50 -15.33
N ARG A 190 2.13 11.66 -14.84
CA ARG A 190 3.58 11.83 -15.05
C ARG A 190 3.95 11.16 -16.38
N LEU A 191 4.31 11.97 -17.36
CA LEU A 191 4.85 11.48 -18.63
C LEU A 191 6.37 11.33 -18.50
N GLU A 192 6.84 10.10 -18.69
CA GLU A 192 8.25 9.78 -18.83
C GLU A 192 8.53 9.25 -20.24
N VAL A 193 9.52 9.81 -20.93
CA VAL A 193 9.97 9.35 -22.24
C VAL A 193 11.46 9.06 -22.15
N SER A 194 11.83 7.80 -22.38
CA SER A 194 13.20 7.29 -22.21
C SER A 194 13.68 6.58 -23.48
N GLU A 195 14.99 6.54 -23.72
CA GLU A 195 15.54 5.72 -24.81
C GLU A 195 15.47 4.23 -24.44
N ASP A 196 15.07 3.37 -25.39
CA ASP A 196 15.00 1.93 -25.15
C ASP A 196 16.38 1.32 -24.83
N GLY A 197 16.43 0.44 -23.82
CA GLY A 197 17.64 -0.26 -23.40
C GLY A 197 18.64 0.56 -22.57
N ASN A 198 18.22 1.69 -21.99
CA ASN A 198 19.04 2.52 -21.13
C ASN A 198 18.31 2.93 -19.85
N GLU A 199 17.98 1.95 -19.01
CA GLU A 199 17.23 2.12 -17.76
C GLU A 199 17.96 3.02 -16.74
N ASP A 200 19.30 3.13 -16.86
CA ASP A 200 20.14 3.95 -15.97
C ASP A 200 20.28 5.41 -16.43
N ALA A 201 19.82 5.75 -17.64
CA ALA A 201 19.95 7.12 -18.14
C ALA A 201 18.78 8.00 -17.73
N ASP A 202 19.08 9.29 -17.58
CA ASP A 202 18.05 10.30 -17.40
C ASP A 202 17.06 10.25 -18.58
N PRO A 203 15.75 10.27 -18.31
CA PRO A 203 14.75 10.29 -19.36
C PRO A 203 14.89 11.56 -20.22
N ILE A 204 14.60 11.42 -21.52
CA ILE A 204 14.53 12.53 -22.47
C ILE A 204 13.53 13.58 -21.98
N PHE A 205 12.42 13.10 -21.39
CA PHE A 205 11.39 13.94 -20.83
C PHE A 205 10.80 13.29 -19.58
N LYS A 206 10.66 14.06 -18.50
CA LYS A 206 9.96 13.63 -17.28
C LYS A 206 9.27 14.81 -16.63
N GLN A 207 7.96 14.93 -16.82
CA GLN A 207 7.15 16.01 -16.22
C GLN A 207 5.72 15.55 -15.98
N TYR A 208 5.04 16.23 -15.06
CA TYR A 208 3.59 16.14 -14.95
C TYR A 208 2.91 16.89 -16.11
N VAL A 209 1.93 16.23 -16.71
CA VAL A 209 1.11 16.74 -17.79
C VAL A 209 -0.34 16.74 -17.31
N THR A 210 -1.00 17.89 -17.45
CA THR A 210 -2.40 18.06 -17.06
C THR A 210 -3.22 18.54 -18.25
N PHE A 211 -4.39 17.94 -18.44
CA PHE A 211 -5.38 18.38 -19.42
C PHE A 211 -6.80 18.30 -18.87
N TYR A 212 -7.74 18.97 -19.55
CA TYR A 212 -9.11 19.17 -19.07
C TYR A 212 -10.12 18.64 -20.10
N PRO A 213 -10.49 17.34 -20.05
CA PRO A 213 -11.34 16.71 -21.06
C PRO A 213 -12.68 17.41 -21.29
N THR A 214 -13.27 17.98 -20.24
CA THR A 214 -14.57 18.64 -20.30
C THR A 214 -14.49 20.11 -20.72
N GLY A 215 -13.28 20.64 -20.93
CA GLY A 215 -13.04 22.04 -21.26
C GLY A 215 -13.13 23.00 -20.07
N LYS A 216 -13.29 22.49 -18.85
CA LYS A 216 -13.11 23.28 -17.61
C LYS A 216 -11.67 23.79 -17.50
N THR A 217 -11.46 24.81 -16.68
CA THR A 217 -10.12 25.32 -16.37
C THR A 217 -9.65 24.84 -15.00
N ALA A 218 -8.35 24.93 -14.72
CA ALA A 218 -7.77 24.64 -13.41
C ALA A 218 -8.53 25.32 -12.25
N ALA A 219 -9.00 26.56 -12.48
CA ALA A 219 -9.73 27.33 -11.47
C ALA A 219 -11.17 26.84 -11.23
N ASP A 220 -11.71 26.06 -12.15
CA ASP A 220 -13.03 25.43 -12.04
C ASP A 220 -12.96 24.06 -11.35
N ILE A 221 -11.75 23.49 -11.20
CA ILE A 221 -11.54 22.26 -10.46
C ILE A 221 -11.53 22.62 -8.97
N PRO A 222 -12.45 22.07 -8.17
CA PRO A 222 -12.48 22.35 -6.76
C PRO A 222 -11.16 21.89 -6.14
N ALA A 223 -10.50 22.80 -5.43
CA ALA A 223 -9.31 22.46 -4.67
C ALA A 223 -9.61 21.27 -3.75
N LEU A 224 -8.63 20.41 -3.62
CA LEU A 224 -8.70 19.23 -2.77
C LEU A 224 -8.85 19.65 -1.30
N THR A 225 -10.08 19.66 -0.81
CA THR A 225 -10.37 19.92 0.60
C THR A 225 -11.20 18.77 1.14
N HIS A 226 -10.59 17.95 1.99
CA HIS A 226 -11.31 16.98 2.80
C HIS A 226 -11.49 17.54 4.20
N THR A 227 -12.73 17.58 4.68
CA THR A 227 -13.02 17.84 6.09
C THR A 227 -13.38 16.51 6.72
N PRO A 228 -12.63 16.04 7.73
CA PRO A 228 -12.89 14.76 8.36
C PRO A 228 -14.35 14.64 8.81
N VAL A 229 -14.99 13.53 8.48
CA VAL A 229 -16.37 13.24 8.89
C VAL A 229 -16.40 12.29 10.09
N GLU A 230 -17.60 12.06 10.65
CA GLU A 230 -17.76 11.14 11.78
C GLU A 230 -17.27 9.74 11.43
N GLY A 231 -16.39 9.19 12.27
CA GLY A 231 -15.76 7.87 12.10
C GLY A 231 -14.36 7.91 11.48
N GLU A 232 -13.97 9.02 10.83
CA GLU A 232 -12.60 9.19 10.34
C GLU A 232 -11.68 9.70 11.46
N ILE A 233 -10.43 9.25 11.44
CA ILE A 233 -9.42 9.60 12.45
C ILE A 233 -8.23 10.26 11.76
N VAL A 234 -8.00 11.53 12.05
CA VAL A 234 -6.81 12.25 11.56
C VAL A 234 -5.61 11.84 12.39
N LEU A 235 -4.68 11.10 11.78
CA LEU A 235 -3.47 10.63 12.47
C LEU A 235 -2.31 11.63 12.33
N ALA A 236 -2.21 12.29 11.18
CA ALA A 236 -1.28 13.39 10.97
C ALA A 236 -1.91 14.44 10.04
N ASP A 237 -1.73 15.71 10.37
CA ASP A 237 -2.16 16.83 9.55
C ASP A 237 -1.13 17.95 9.66
N THR A 238 -0.24 18.02 8.68
CA THR A 238 0.85 18.99 8.59
C THR A 238 0.55 20.01 7.49
N ASP A 239 1.42 21.02 7.34
CA ASP A 239 1.36 21.92 6.19
C ASP A 239 1.67 21.20 4.86
N GLU A 240 2.31 20.02 4.91
CA GLU A 240 2.78 19.27 3.74
C GLU A 240 1.84 18.11 3.37
N PHE A 241 1.17 17.48 4.33
CA PHE A 241 0.28 16.36 4.05
C PHE A 241 -0.82 16.15 5.10
N SER A 242 -1.80 15.31 4.77
CA SER A 242 -2.72 14.71 5.74
C SER A 242 -2.72 13.19 5.61
N PHE A 243 -2.79 12.50 6.74
CA PHE A 243 -2.93 11.05 6.87
C PHE A 243 -4.16 10.76 7.72
N ILE A 244 -5.20 10.22 7.10
CA ILE A 244 -6.52 10.06 7.72
C ILE A 244 -6.93 8.60 7.61
N LEU A 245 -7.14 7.94 8.74
CA LEU A 245 -7.69 6.59 8.80
C LEU A 245 -9.21 6.67 8.62
N LEU A 246 -9.74 5.99 7.63
CA LEU A 246 -11.17 5.85 7.41
C LEU A 246 -11.71 4.67 8.26
N PRO A 247 -13.03 4.61 8.53
CA PRO A 247 -13.62 3.50 9.26
C PRO A 247 -13.25 2.15 8.64
N GLY A 248 -12.69 1.25 9.45
CA GLY A 248 -12.33 -0.10 9.02
C GLY A 248 -13.56 -0.89 8.56
N GLN A 249 -13.41 -1.63 7.48
CA GLN A 249 -14.42 -2.57 6.99
C GLN A 249 -13.95 -3.99 7.28
N TYR A 250 -14.82 -4.75 7.97
CA TYR A 250 -14.63 -6.19 8.08
C TYR A 250 -15.09 -6.82 6.76
N ASP A 251 -14.18 -7.52 6.07
CA ASP A 251 -14.43 -8.09 4.75
C ASP A 251 -15.22 -9.42 4.81
N GLY A 252 -15.57 -9.88 6.01
CA GLY A 252 -16.24 -11.15 6.25
C GLY A 252 -15.29 -12.35 6.34
N GLY A 253 -13.98 -12.12 6.24
CA GLY A 253 -12.92 -13.11 6.29
C GLY A 253 -12.05 -12.96 7.53
N VAL A 254 -10.73 -13.03 7.31
CA VAL A 254 -9.71 -13.02 8.38
C VAL A 254 -9.06 -11.66 8.55
N GLU A 255 -9.54 -10.62 7.86
CA GLU A 255 -8.84 -9.35 7.74
C GLU A 255 -9.74 -8.18 8.16
N THR A 256 -9.14 -7.21 8.84
CA THR A 256 -9.74 -5.89 8.98
C THR A 256 -9.03 -4.97 7.99
N VAL A 257 -9.77 -4.52 6.99
CA VAL A 257 -9.23 -3.60 5.98
C VAL A 257 -9.53 -2.18 6.45
N PHE A 258 -8.49 -1.43 6.73
CA PHE A 258 -8.58 0.01 6.94
C PHE A 258 -8.32 0.72 5.62
N GLU A 259 -9.21 1.62 5.24
CA GLU A 259 -8.88 2.56 4.16
C GLU A 259 -8.16 3.76 4.77
N ILE A 260 -7.14 4.28 4.09
CA ILE A 260 -6.43 5.50 4.48
C ILE A 260 -6.62 6.52 3.39
N LEU A 261 -7.04 7.72 3.74
CA LEU A 261 -6.97 8.88 2.88
C LEU A 261 -5.66 9.64 3.12
N LEU A 262 -4.82 9.66 2.09
CA LEU A 262 -3.59 10.43 2.03
C LEU A 262 -3.84 11.67 1.18
N ILE A 263 -3.36 12.83 1.65
CA ILE A 263 -3.49 14.11 0.93
C ILE A 263 -2.11 14.74 0.84
N ASN A 264 -1.60 14.92 -0.37
CA ASN A 264 -0.35 15.65 -0.61
C ASN A 264 -0.67 17.14 -0.83
N LYS A 265 -0.16 18.00 0.05
CA LYS A 265 -0.35 19.46 0.00
C LYS A 265 0.85 20.19 -0.60
N THR A 266 1.85 19.45 -1.07
CA THR A 266 3.10 19.98 -1.63
C THR A 266 3.09 20.00 -3.16
N ASP A 267 4.12 20.65 -3.72
CA ASP A 267 4.42 20.68 -5.16
C ASP A 267 5.34 19.51 -5.60
N SER A 268 5.66 18.56 -4.70
CA SER A 268 6.58 17.43 -4.94
C SER A 268 5.90 16.09 -4.67
N ASP A 269 6.49 15.00 -5.18
CA ASP A 269 5.97 13.65 -4.88
C ASP A 269 6.24 13.34 -3.40
N LEU A 270 5.26 12.78 -2.69
CA LEU A 270 5.47 12.31 -1.32
C LEU A 270 5.40 10.80 -1.28
N ARG A 271 6.39 10.15 -0.65
CA ARG A 271 6.35 8.72 -0.35
C ARG A 271 5.97 8.48 1.09
N PHE A 272 4.90 7.75 1.31
CA PHE A 272 4.45 7.30 2.62
C PHE A 272 4.89 5.88 2.86
N LYS A 273 5.70 5.65 3.89
CA LYS A 273 6.06 4.32 4.39
C LYS A 273 5.55 4.16 5.80
N TRP A 274 4.95 3.02 6.09
CA TRP A 274 4.61 2.64 7.45
C TRP A 274 5.29 1.34 7.81
N ARG A 275 5.75 1.23 9.05
CA ARG A 275 6.49 0.07 9.57
C ARG A 275 6.12 -0.17 11.02
N ASP A 276 6.59 -1.29 11.56
CA ASP A 276 6.38 -1.64 12.96
C ASP A 276 4.88 -1.67 13.32
N ILE A 277 4.07 -2.33 12.47
CA ILE A 277 2.62 -2.35 12.63
C ILE A 277 2.21 -3.36 13.69
N PHE A 278 1.44 -2.90 14.68
CA PHE A 278 0.79 -3.71 15.70
C PHE A 278 -0.71 -3.49 15.70
N ALA A 279 -1.50 -4.56 15.69
CA ALA A 279 -2.94 -4.53 15.88
C ALA A 279 -3.29 -5.26 17.19
N ASN A 280 -3.87 -4.57 18.18
CA ASN A 280 -4.07 -5.08 19.55
C ASN A 280 -2.79 -5.64 20.16
N SER A 281 -1.64 -5.01 19.90
CA SER A 281 -0.31 -5.50 20.27
C SER A 281 0.10 -6.82 19.58
N TYR A 282 -0.63 -7.32 18.60
CA TYR A 282 -0.16 -8.38 17.71
C TYR A 282 0.65 -7.74 16.59
N TYR A 283 1.85 -8.24 16.32
CA TYR A 283 2.62 -7.77 15.18
C TYR A 283 1.89 -8.19 13.91
N ALA A 284 1.41 -7.21 13.14
CA ALA A 284 0.67 -7.42 11.91
C ALA A 284 1.56 -7.23 10.67
N GLY A 285 2.89 -7.16 10.86
CA GLY A 285 3.83 -7.03 9.76
C GLY A 285 4.02 -8.35 9.00
N GLY A 286 3.79 -8.31 7.69
CA GLY A 286 4.72 -8.93 6.75
C GLY A 286 4.34 -10.24 6.06
N HIS A 287 3.08 -10.70 6.07
CA HIS A 287 2.72 -11.75 5.11
C HIS A 287 2.59 -11.15 3.70
N TYR A 288 3.64 -11.34 2.90
CA TYR A 288 3.83 -10.86 1.52
C TYR A 288 4.54 -9.51 1.38
N SER A 289 5.86 -9.65 1.16
CA SER A 289 6.75 -8.80 0.39
C SER A 289 6.81 -7.31 0.73
N GLU A 290 8.03 -6.78 0.64
CA GLU A 290 8.30 -5.35 0.39
C GLU A 290 7.50 -4.79 -0.81
N ASP A 291 6.85 -5.67 -1.60
CA ASP A 291 6.04 -5.37 -2.78
C ASP A 291 4.50 -5.42 -2.59
N ASN A 292 3.93 -6.15 -1.60
CA ASN A 292 2.47 -6.36 -1.50
C ASN A 292 1.81 -5.60 -0.34
N PHE A 293 2.55 -5.23 0.69
CA PHE A 293 2.20 -4.05 1.48
C PHE A 293 2.97 -2.89 0.87
N THR A 294 2.25 -1.94 0.27
CA THR A 294 2.73 -0.70 -0.33
C THR A 294 3.68 0.07 0.59
N ASN A 295 4.94 -0.37 0.66
CA ASN A 295 6.01 0.23 1.43
C ASN A 295 6.52 1.45 0.63
N GLY A 296 5.65 2.45 0.53
CA GLY A 296 5.86 3.63 -0.30
C GLY A 296 4.68 3.93 -1.21
N THR A 297 3.53 4.33 -0.67
CA THR A 297 2.53 5.00 -1.51
C THR A 297 3.12 6.33 -1.94
N VAL A 298 3.32 6.51 -3.25
CA VAL A 298 3.83 7.78 -3.79
C VAL A 298 2.65 8.59 -4.30
N LEU A 299 2.36 9.70 -3.61
CA LEU A 299 1.34 10.65 -4.04
C LEU A 299 1.97 11.77 -4.85
N SER A 300 1.41 11.99 -6.03
CA SER A 300 1.71 13.17 -6.85
C SER A 300 1.36 14.48 -6.16
N PRO A 301 1.92 15.61 -6.63
CA PRO A 301 1.62 16.93 -6.10
C PRO A 301 0.12 17.21 -6.15
N HIS A 302 -0.40 17.80 -5.07
CA HIS A 302 -1.80 18.18 -4.95
C HIS A 302 -2.81 17.05 -5.19
N SER A 303 -2.42 15.78 -5.01
CA SER A 303 -3.33 14.65 -5.13
C SER A 303 -3.80 14.12 -3.78
N GLN A 304 -4.94 13.45 -3.77
CA GLN A 304 -5.34 12.48 -2.75
C GLN A 304 -5.33 11.09 -3.33
N GLU A 305 -5.07 10.14 -2.45
CA GLU A 305 -5.22 8.72 -2.72
C GLU A 305 -5.91 8.08 -1.52
N LYS A 306 -6.95 7.31 -1.81
CA LYS A 306 -7.44 6.32 -0.85
C LYS A 306 -6.63 5.07 -1.08
N ASN A 307 -5.77 4.77 -0.11
CA ASN A 307 -4.99 3.55 -0.08
C ASN A 307 -5.59 2.58 0.94
N TYR A 308 -5.15 1.33 0.91
CA TYR A 308 -5.63 0.31 1.82
C TYR A 308 -4.50 -0.08 2.75
N PHE A 309 -4.83 -0.08 4.04
CA PHE A 309 -4.04 -0.64 5.10
C PHE A 309 -4.70 -1.93 5.56
N TYR A 310 -4.10 -3.03 5.17
CA TYR A 310 -4.56 -4.35 5.58
C TYR A 310 -3.94 -4.67 6.93
N ALA A 311 -4.75 -4.66 7.99
CA ALA A 311 -4.36 -5.27 9.23
C ALA A 311 -4.74 -6.76 9.13
N TYR A 312 -3.76 -7.62 8.85
CA TYR A 312 -4.01 -9.06 8.82
C TYR A 312 -4.40 -9.53 10.23
N THR A 313 -5.70 -9.73 10.45
CA THR A 313 -6.23 -10.23 11.71
C THR A 313 -6.28 -11.76 11.76
N GLY A 314 -5.80 -12.48 10.75
CA GLY A 314 -5.87 -13.95 10.75
C GLY A 314 -5.13 -14.58 11.92
N GLY A 315 -4.00 -13.99 12.32
CA GLY A 315 -3.32 -14.36 13.56
C GLY A 315 -4.08 -13.94 14.81
N VAL A 316 -4.67 -12.76 14.79
CA VAL A 316 -5.45 -12.16 15.87
C VAL A 316 -6.71 -13.03 16.16
N MET A 317 -7.38 -13.53 15.12
CA MET A 317 -8.52 -14.45 15.23
C MET A 317 -8.15 -15.83 15.77
N HIS A 318 -6.93 -16.32 15.53
CA HIS A 318 -6.45 -17.57 16.17
C HIS A 318 -6.47 -17.45 17.71
N PHE A 319 -6.35 -16.22 18.23
CA PHE A 319 -6.43 -15.92 19.66
C PHE A 319 -7.80 -15.39 20.09
N GLY A 320 -8.84 -15.53 19.25
CA GLY A 320 -10.22 -15.16 19.57
C GLY A 320 -10.57 -13.68 19.34
N TYR A 321 -9.66 -12.88 18.77
CA TYR A 321 -9.90 -11.45 18.58
C TYR A 321 -10.52 -11.19 17.20
N MET A 322 -11.73 -10.63 17.21
CA MET A 322 -12.52 -10.34 16.00
C MET A 322 -12.45 -8.87 15.56
N THR A 323 -11.82 -8.00 16.35
CA THR A 323 -11.78 -6.54 16.13
C THR A 323 -10.36 -6.01 16.28
N VAL A 324 -10.00 -4.98 15.51
CA VAL A 324 -8.78 -4.20 15.74
C VAL A 324 -9.16 -2.97 16.57
N ASP A 325 -8.95 -3.08 17.87
CA ASP A 325 -9.29 -2.07 18.88
C ASP A 325 -8.17 -1.05 19.10
N HIS A 326 -6.93 -1.46 18.83
CA HIS A 326 -5.74 -0.65 18.93
C HIS A 326 -4.83 -0.91 17.72
N LEU A 327 -4.28 0.13 17.13
CA LEU A 327 -3.32 0.05 16.05
C LEU A 327 -2.15 0.99 16.36
N GLU A 328 -0.93 0.46 16.31
CA GLU A 328 0.32 1.19 16.50
C GLU A 328 1.21 0.96 15.28
N PHE A 329 1.84 2.00 14.75
CA PHE A 329 2.81 1.91 13.66
C PHE A 329 3.67 3.16 13.57
N THR A 330 4.84 3.07 12.95
CA THR A 330 5.64 4.25 12.61
C THR A 330 5.32 4.72 11.19
N LEU A 331 4.95 5.98 11.02
CA LEU A 331 4.80 6.64 9.72
C LEU A 331 6.06 7.43 9.38
N ASP A 332 6.71 7.06 8.27
CA ASP A 332 7.78 7.80 7.63
C ASP A 332 7.25 8.43 6.33
N VAL A 333 7.39 9.75 6.18
CA VAL A 333 7.06 10.46 4.93
C VAL A 333 8.33 11.06 4.34
N PHE A 334 8.52 10.85 3.06
CA PHE A 334 9.67 11.34 2.32
C PHE A 334 9.22 12.25 1.19
N ASP A 335 9.93 13.37 1.04
CA ASP A 335 9.88 14.22 -0.14
C ASP A 335 10.73 13.58 -1.25
N LEU A 336 10.11 13.36 -2.40
CA LEU A 336 10.69 12.83 -3.62
C LEU A 336 10.69 13.92 -4.69
N PRO A 337 11.72 14.79 -4.71
CA PRO A 337 11.85 15.73 -5.82
C PRO A 337 11.99 14.95 -7.13
N LEU A 338 11.41 15.46 -8.23
CA LEU A 338 11.53 14.86 -9.56
C LEU A 338 12.98 14.56 -9.96
N GLN A 339 13.93 15.32 -9.39
CA GLN A 339 15.37 15.10 -9.47
C GLN A 339 15.96 15.32 -8.07
N GLY A 340 16.52 14.28 -7.45
CA GLY A 340 17.24 14.41 -6.18
C GLY A 340 17.21 13.16 -5.32
N GLU A 341 17.84 13.27 -4.15
CA GLU A 341 17.80 12.23 -3.12
C GLU A 341 16.51 12.35 -2.30
N GLU A 342 15.92 11.20 -2.01
CA GLU A 342 14.78 11.06 -1.11
C GLU A 342 15.12 11.67 0.26
N THR A 343 14.31 12.63 0.72
CA THR A 343 14.52 13.30 2.01
C THR A 343 13.37 12.99 2.95
N ARG A 344 13.66 12.38 4.11
CA ARG A 344 12.62 12.16 5.14
C ARG A 344 12.18 13.49 5.73
N ILE A 345 10.90 13.84 5.57
CA ILE A 345 10.28 15.07 6.09
C ILE A 345 9.44 14.83 7.34
N PHE A 346 8.98 13.59 7.54
CA PHE A 346 8.22 13.19 8.72
C PHE A 346 8.62 11.78 9.17
N SER A 347 8.67 11.57 10.48
CA SER A 347 8.87 10.27 11.11
C SER A 347 8.24 10.33 12.50
N ALA A 348 7.17 9.58 12.73
CA ALA A 348 6.55 9.53 14.04
C ALA A 348 5.87 8.17 14.29
N PRO A 349 5.94 7.65 15.52
CA PRO A 349 5.02 6.60 15.94
C PRO A 349 3.61 7.18 16.01
N LEU A 350 2.64 6.44 15.49
CA LEU A 350 1.23 6.75 15.48
C LEU A 350 0.49 5.64 16.23
N GLU A 351 -0.46 6.05 17.05
CA GLU A 351 -1.28 5.18 17.88
C GLU A 351 -2.75 5.56 17.67
N VAL A 352 -3.61 4.58 17.39
CA VAL A 352 -5.04 4.82 17.12
C VAL A 352 -5.90 3.71 17.70
N TYR A 353 -7.11 4.09 18.11
CA TYR A 353 -8.12 3.20 18.66
C TYR A 353 -9.35 3.20 17.74
N PRO A 354 -9.37 2.39 16.67
CA PRO A 354 -10.39 2.53 15.62
C PRO A 354 -11.82 2.28 16.12
N THR A 355 -11.99 1.46 17.16
CA THR A 355 -13.29 1.20 17.79
C THR A 355 -13.71 2.27 18.81
N GLY A 356 -12.84 3.24 19.08
CA GLY A 356 -13.06 4.29 20.08
C GLY A 356 -12.99 3.81 21.52
N LEU A 357 -12.55 2.57 21.76
CA LEU A 357 -12.24 2.08 23.10
C LEU A 357 -11.13 2.92 23.73
N ALA A 358 -11.20 3.08 25.05
CA ALA A 358 -10.11 3.73 25.77
C ALA A 358 -8.94 2.74 25.93
N PRO A 359 -7.68 3.23 26.06
CA PRO A 359 -6.48 2.38 26.13
C PRO A 359 -6.58 1.22 27.14
N GLN A 360 -7.14 1.49 28.33
CA GLN A 360 -7.28 0.46 29.37
C GLN A 360 -8.36 -0.60 29.09
N ASP A 361 -9.24 -0.35 28.12
CA ASP A 361 -10.33 -1.25 27.74
C ASP A 361 -9.94 -2.09 26.50
N VAL A 362 -8.80 -1.80 25.87
CA VAL A 362 -8.24 -2.63 24.81
C VAL A 362 -7.74 -3.93 25.42
N VAL A 363 -8.17 -5.03 24.81
CA VAL A 363 -7.74 -6.35 25.23
C VAL A 363 -6.35 -6.60 24.65
N VAL A 364 -5.36 -6.60 25.53
CA VAL A 364 -3.98 -6.94 25.18
C VAL A 364 -3.76 -8.45 25.27
N PRO A 365 -2.89 -9.03 24.42
CA PRO A 365 -2.50 -10.42 24.50
C PRO A 365 -2.00 -10.74 25.91
N VAL A 366 -2.69 -11.68 26.54
CA VAL A 366 -2.15 -12.43 27.67
C VAL A 366 -1.45 -13.63 27.05
N CYS A 367 -0.20 -13.91 27.44
CA CYS A 367 0.44 -15.18 27.08
C CYS A 367 -0.54 -16.29 27.43
N PRO A 368 -1.04 -17.07 26.45
CA PRO A 368 -1.94 -18.16 26.78
C PRO A 368 -1.21 -19.14 27.70
N GLU A 369 -1.90 -20.07 28.35
CA GLU A 369 -1.26 -21.21 28.99
C GLU A 369 -1.60 -22.43 28.13
N THR A 370 -0.76 -22.77 27.16
CA THR A 370 -0.92 -23.99 26.36
C THR A 370 -0.04 -25.11 26.90
N PRO A 371 -0.45 -26.38 26.82
CA PRO A 371 0.41 -27.51 27.22
C PRO A 371 1.69 -27.62 26.39
N GLU A 372 1.72 -26.98 25.22
CA GLU A 372 2.76 -27.13 24.18
C GLU A 372 3.78 -25.98 24.20
N GLN A 373 3.67 -25.02 25.13
CA GLN A 373 4.57 -23.87 25.19
C GLN A 373 6.01 -24.27 25.42
N LYS A 374 6.88 -23.67 24.62
CA LYS A 374 8.33 -23.79 24.79
C LYS A 374 8.92 -22.42 25.06
N VAL A 375 9.37 -22.21 26.29
CA VAL A 375 10.14 -21.01 26.65
C VAL A 375 11.48 -21.06 25.91
N LEU A 376 11.68 -20.16 24.95
CA LEU A 376 12.93 -20.07 24.19
C LEU A 376 13.94 -19.19 24.92
N PHE A 377 13.46 -18.09 25.51
CA PHE A 377 14.27 -17.16 26.28
C PHE A 377 13.44 -16.50 27.39
N GLU A 378 14.01 -16.38 28.59
CA GLU A 378 13.39 -15.64 29.69
C GLU A 378 14.46 -15.10 30.63
N ASN A 379 14.41 -13.79 30.88
CA ASN A 379 15.14 -13.12 31.97
C ASN A 379 14.27 -11.98 32.55
N GLU A 380 14.86 -11.12 33.39
CA GLU A 380 14.15 -9.99 34.00
C GLU A 380 13.68 -8.93 32.97
N ASP A 381 14.34 -8.88 31.82
CA ASP A 381 14.19 -7.85 30.80
C ASP A 381 13.30 -8.29 29.63
N LEU A 382 13.30 -9.57 29.29
CA LEU A 382 12.77 -10.09 28.04
C LEU A 382 12.23 -11.53 28.21
N THR A 383 11.12 -11.83 27.56
CA THR A 383 10.55 -13.17 27.44
C THR A 383 10.23 -13.48 25.98
N VAL A 384 10.59 -14.67 25.52
CA VAL A 384 10.26 -15.21 24.20
C VAL A 384 9.80 -16.65 24.38
N ILE A 385 8.55 -16.92 24.00
CA ILE A 385 7.89 -18.21 24.15
C ILE A 385 7.36 -18.61 22.78
N LEU A 386 7.69 -19.81 22.32
CA LEU A 386 6.96 -20.43 21.22
C LEU A 386 5.62 -20.94 21.78
N LEU A 387 4.53 -20.34 21.35
CA LEU A 387 3.17 -20.64 21.79
C LEU A 387 2.63 -21.91 21.14
N ASP A 388 2.75 -21.98 19.82
CA ASP A 388 2.20 -23.05 19.03
C ASP A 388 2.88 -23.15 17.65
N GLU A 389 2.68 -24.30 17.02
CA GLU A 389 2.97 -24.58 15.62
C GLU A 389 1.69 -25.10 14.96
N PHE A 390 1.36 -24.58 13.77
CA PHE A 390 0.17 -25.07 13.07
C PHE A 390 0.30 -24.98 11.55
N GLN A 391 -0.53 -25.79 10.87
CA GLN A 391 -0.63 -25.81 9.42
C GLN A 391 -1.91 -25.10 8.97
N GLY A 392 -1.78 -24.02 8.21
CA GLY A 392 -2.87 -23.31 7.54
C GLY A 392 -3.42 -24.03 6.30
N GLY A 393 -4.48 -23.46 5.73
CA GLY A 393 -5.30 -24.10 4.69
C GLY A 393 -4.61 -24.34 3.33
N TYR A 394 -3.45 -23.72 3.09
CA TYR A 394 -2.68 -23.86 1.84
C TYR A 394 -1.37 -24.63 2.04
N ALA A 395 -1.33 -25.54 3.02
CA ALA A 395 -0.13 -26.24 3.50
C ALA A 395 0.90 -25.34 4.22
N GLU A 396 0.61 -24.04 4.32
CA GLU A 396 1.38 -23.04 5.06
C GLU A 396 1.63 -23.46 6.49
N ARG A 397 2.89 -23.44 6.93
CA ARG A 397 3.22 -23.66 8.33
C ARG A 397 3.56 -22.36 9.02
N PHE A 398 3.02 -22.24 10.23
CA PHE A 398 3.16 -21.05 11.06
C PHE A 398 3.80 -21.42 12.39
N LEU A 399 4.74 -20.58 12.82
CA LEU A 399 5.21 -20.56 14.20
C LEU A 399 4.63 -19.35 14.90
N SER A 400 4.01 -19.56 16.06
CA SER A 400 3.50 -18.47 16.89
C SER A 400 4.40 -18.21 18.07
N PHE A 401 4.83 -16.95 18.25
CA PHE A 401 5.67 -16.53 19.35
C PHE A 401 4.94 -15.51 20.22
N TYR A 402 5.00 -15.66 21.54
CA TYR A 402 4.72 -14.60 22.51
C TYR A 402 6.03 -13.97 22.94
N LEU A 403 6.07 -12.65 22.92
CA LEU A 403 7.24 -11.87 23.23
C LEU A 403 6.86 -10.75 24.19
N GLU A 404 7.67 -10.52 25.21
CA GLU A 404 7.46 -9.45 26.19
C GLU A 404 8.78 -8.73 26.45
N ASN A 405 8.81 -7.45 26.12
CA ASN A 405 9.94 -6.56 26.35
C ASN A 405 9.64 -5.70 27.59
N ARG A 406 10.33 -5.99 28.70
CA ARG A 406 10.21 -5.27 29.97
C ARG A 406 11.26 -4.18 30.14
N THR A 407 12.07 -3.93 29.12
CA THR A 407 13.11 -2.92 29.14
C THR A 407 12.56 -1.52 28.81
N ASP A 408 13.42 -0.51 28.98
CA ASP A 408 13.20 0.86 28.53
C ASP A 408 13.73 1.11 27.10
N LYS A 409 14.08 0.05 26.37
CA LYS A 409 14.62 0.09 25.00
C LYS A 409 13.79 -0.80 24.08
N ASP A 410 13.87 -0.55 22.78
CA ASP A 410 13.27 -1.45 21.81
C ASP A 410 14.11 -2.74 21.72
N ALA A 411 13.43 -3.87 21.54
CA ALA A 411 14.04 -5.16 21.31
C ALA A 411 13.86 -5.53 19.84
N VAL A 412 14.94 -5.92 19.18
CA VAL A 412 14.92 -6.47 17.83
C VAL A 412 15.21 -7.95 17.91
N ILE A 413 14.30 -8.75 17.38
CA ILE A 413 14.38 -10.19 17.34
C ILE A 413 14.56 -10.60 15.89
N LEU A 414 15.65 -11.32 15.66
CA LEU A 414 16.07 -11.77 14.36
C LEU A 414 16.03 -13.30 14.36
N LEU A 415 15.43 -13.86 13.32
CA LEU A 415 15.45 -15.29 13.05
C LEU A 415 16.36 -15.51 11.85
N HIS A 416 17.54 -16.04 12.10
CA HIS A 416 18.54 -16.30 11.05
C HIS A 416 18.87 -17.78 10.99
N ASP A 417 19.59 -18.16 9.93
CA ASP A 417 20.09 -19.52 9.69
C ASP A 417 18.99 -20.58 9.84
N ILE A 418 17.82 -20.28 9.24
CA ILE A 418 16.68 -21.17 9.28
C ILE A 418 17.01 -22.39 8.42
N MET A 419 17.03 -23.57 9.01
CA MET A 419 17.18 -24.84 8.32
C MET A 419 15.87 -25.62 8.42
N ILE A 420 15.28 -25.93 7.27
CA ILE A 420 14.07 -26.74 7.19
C ILE A 420 14.44 -28.06 6.53
N ASP A 421 14.46 -29.15 7.30
CA ASP A 421 14.59 -30.49 6.70
C ASP A 421 15.87 -30.66 5.84
N ASP A 422 16.97 -30.04 6.30
CA ASP A 422 18.30 -29.86 5.67
C ASP A 422 18.40 -28.78 4.57
N LEU A 423 17.35 -27.97 4.35
CA LEU A 423 17.35 -26.86 3.40
C LEU A 423 17.60 -25.53 4.11
N GLU A 424 18.58 -24.77 3.63
CA GLU A 424 18.89 -23.43 4.15
C GLU A 424 17.89 -22.41 3.62
N GLY A 425 17.17 -21.81 4.56
CA GLY A 425 16.21 -20.75 4.36
C GLY A 425 16.75 -19.42 4.81
N ARG A 426 16.42 -18.39 4.04
CA ARG A 426 16.70 -17.01 4.44
C ARG A 426 15.42 -16.39 4.96
N ASN A 427 15.46 -15.92 6.19
CA ASN A 427 14.50 -14.96 6.69
C ASN A 427 15.26 -13.65 6.94
N ASP A 428 14.86 -12.62 6.21
CA ASP A 428 15.39 -11.26 6.38
C ASP A 428 14.45 -10.40 7.27
N GLU A 429 13.40 -11.00 7.84
CA GLU A 429 12.48 -10.30 8.73
C GLU A 429 13.10 -10.13 10.12
N SER A 430 13.16 -8.88 10.56
CA SER A 430 13.45 -8.49 11.94
C SER A 430 12.16 -8.06 12.60
N LEU A 431 11.85 -8.63 13.76
CA LEU A 431 10.76 -8.17 14.59
C LEU A 431 11.26 -7.11 15.56
N HIS A 432 10.75 -5.89 15.45
CA HIS A 432 10.94 -4.85 16.45
C HIS A 432 9.83 -4.97 17.50
N ILE A 433 10.16 -4.92 18.79
CA ILE A 433 9.21 -4.89 19.90
C ILE A 433 9.52 -3.65 20.73
N PRO A 434 8.62 -2.65 20.77
CA PRO A 434 8.89 -1.44 21.51
C PRO A 434 9.13 -1.66 23.00
N ALA A 435 9.81 -0.73 23.64
CA ALA A 435 10.03 -0.72 25.09
C ALA A 435 8.72 -0.91 25.87
N GLY A 436 8.72 -1.84 26.85
CA GLY A 436 7.57 -2.09 27.71
C GLY A 436 6.40 -2.84 27.06
N GLN A 437 6.50 -3.23 25.78
CA GLN A 437 5.39 -3.84 25.04
C GLN A 437 5.41 -5.37 25.09
N LYS A 438 4.22 -5.92 24.80
CA LYS A 438 4.01 -7.34 24.53
C LYS A 438 3.65 -7.50 23.07
N ALA A 439 4.13 -8.56 22.45
CA ALA A 439 3.77 -8.91 21.09
C ALA A 439 3.43 -10.39 20.97
N VAL A 440 2.51 -10.69 20.09
CA VAL A 440 2.41 -12.03 19.52
C VAL A 440 2.73 -11.93 18.04
N MET A 441 3.63 -12.78 17.59
CA MET A 441 4.09 -12.86 16.20
C MET A 441 3.62 -14.18 15.61
N LEU A 442 3.21 -14.15 14.34
CA LEU A 442 3.12 -15.33 13.49
C LEU A 442 4.21 -15.24 12.44
N LEU A 443 4.97 -16.31 12.30
CA LEU A 443 5.97 -16.46 11.26
C LEU A 443 5.50 -17.51 10.25
N ASN A 444 5.36 -17.12 8.97
CA ASN A 444 5.25 -18.09 7.88
C ASN A 444 6.60 -18.74 7.62
N VAL A 445 6.65 -20.07 7.62
CA VAL A 445 7.87 -20.77 7.23
C VAL A 445 7.81 -21.32 5.80
N ASP A 446 6.68 -21.19 5.10
CA ASP A 446 6.49 -21.78 3.77
C ASP A 446 7.18 -21.10 2.58
N PRO A 447 7.31 -19.76 2.52
CA PRO A 447 8.05 -19.11 1.43
C PRO A 447 9.49 -19.63 1.29
N ILE A 448 10.04 -20.15 2.40
CA ILE A 448 11.36 -20.79 2.46
C ILE A 448 11.33 -22.19 1.83
N ILE A 449 10.25 -22.95 2.02
CA ILE A 449 10.11 -24.36 1.60
C ILE A 449 9.72 -24.46 0.12
N GLN A 450 8.77 -23.63 -0.32
CA GLN A 450 8.23 -23.66 -1.67
C GLN A 450 9.28 -23.37 -2.75
N GLN A 451 10.39 -22.71 -2.40
CA GLN A 451 11.52 -22.50 -3.32
C GLN A 451 12.28 -23.79 -3.66
N PHE A 452 12.22 -24.81 -2.81
CA PHE A 452 13.04 -26.03 -2.96
C PHE A 452 12.23 -27.27 -3.30
N ASP A 453 11.06 -27.48 -2.69
CA ASP A 453 10.18 -28.62 -2.97
C ASP A 453 8.73 -28.36 -2.51
N PRO A 454 7.81 -27.93 -3.41
CA PRO A 454 6.44 -27.59 -3.05
C PRO A 454 5.58 -28.80 -2.66
N GLU A 455 6.04 -30.03 -2.85
CA GLU A 455 5.33 -31.25 -2.43
C GLU A 455 5.84 -31.81 -1.09
N ARG A 456 6.95 -31.28 -0.55
CA ARG A 456 7.56 -31.77 0.70
C ARG A 456 6.94 -31.07 1.90
N SER A 457 6.39 -31.88 2.80
CA SER A 457 5.96 -31.46 4.13
C SER A 457 7.19 -31.54 5.06
N PRO A 458 7.70 -30.44 5.63
CA PRO A 458 8.90 -30.50 6.46
C PRO A 458 8.64 -31.24 7.79
N GLU A 459 9.62 -31.95 8.31
CA GLU A 459 9.52 -32.60 9.62
C GLU A 459 10.29 -31.82 10.70
N HIS A 460 11.38 -31.16 10.32
CA HIS A 460 12.29 -30.45 11.23
C HIS A 460 12.48 -28.99 10.80
N PHE A 461 12.47 -28.10 11.80
CA PHE A 461 12.73 -26.68 11.65
C PHE A 461 13.76 -26.25 12.69
N ILE A 462 14.95 -25.90 12.24
CA ILE A 462 16.03 -25.38 13.07
C ILE A 462 16.20 -23.90 12.74
N PHE A 463 16.42 -23.05 13.74
CA PHE A 463 16.70 -21.64 13.51
C PHE A 463 17.60 -21.08 14.62
N GLN A 464 18.32 -20.03 14.29
CA GLN A 464 19.05 -19.22 15.25
C GLN A 464 18.22 -18.00 15.65
N LEU A 465 18.03 -17.83 16.94
CA LEU A 465 17.34 -16.68 17.53
C LEU A 465 18.38 -15.68 18.05
N ASP A 466 18.43 -14.55 17.38
CA ASP A 466 19.26 -13.40 17.71
C ASP A 466 18.38 -12.33 18.37
N ILE A 467 18.62 -12.01 19.65
CA ILE A 467 17.89 -10.95 20.36
C ILE A 467 18.83 -9.79 20.64
N ARG A 468 18.47 -8.61 20.16
CA ARG A 468 19.26 -7.38 20.31
C ARG A 468 18.42 -6.30 20.97
N LEU A 469 18.96 -5.62 21.97
CA LEU A 469 18.36 -4.39 22.49
C LEU A 469 18.97 -3.19 21.75
N THR A 470 18.13 -2.34 21.16
CA THR A 470 18.58 -1.16 20.42
C THR A 470 18.59 0.08 21.32
N GLY A 471 19.73 0.76 21.39
CA GLY A 471 19.84 2.14 21.89
C GLY A 471 20.37 3.08 20.80
N GLU A 472 20.31 4.40 21.04
CA GLU A 472 20.56 5.45 20.03
C GLU A 472 21.88 5.34 19.24
N GLU A 473 22.90 4.60 19.72
CA GLU A 473 24.17 4.45 18.99
C GLU A 473 24.79 3.03 19.01
N ASN A 474 24.22 2.04 19.73
CA ASN A 474 24.73 0.66 19.75
C ASN A 474 23.62 -0.36 20.04
N SER A 475 23.63 -1.49 19.34
CA SER A 475 22.82 -2.66 19.68
C SER A 475 23.61 -3.61 20.60
N GLU A 476 22.98 -4.03 21.69
CA GLU A 476 23.55 -5.02 22.62
C GLU A 476 22.92 -6.38 22.32
N LEU A 477 23.76 -7.37 21.97
CA LEU A 477 23.31 -8.75 21.79
C LEU A 477 23.01 -9.35 23.17
N VAL A 478 21.73 -9.60 23.44
CA VAL A 478 21.26 -10.17 24.70
C VAL A 478 21.34 -11.70 24.65
N LYS A 479 21.04 -12.28 23.50
CA LYS A 479 20.99 -13.73 23.30
C LYS A 479 21.32 -14.10 21.87
N ASP A 480 22.10 -15.17 21.76
CA ASP A 480 22.36 -15.95 20.56
C ASP A 480 22.15 -17.43 20.96
N ALA A 481 21.21 -18.11 20.30
CA ALA A 481 20.93 -19.53 20.52
C ALA A 481 20.26 -20.19 19.31
N GLU A 482 20.66 -21.43 19.04
CA GLU A 482 20.02 -22.31 18.07
C GLU A 482 18.89 -23.12 18.73
N PHE A 483 17.77 -23.25 18.02
CA PHE A 483 16.60 -24.02 18.44
C PHE A 483 16.17 -24.97 17.35
N GLU A 484 15.84 -26.21 17.74
CA GLU A 484 15.22 -27.21 16.87
C GLU A 484 13.75 -27.42 17.31
N ILE A 485 12.86 -27.37 16.33
CA ILE A 485 11.41 -27.63 16.44
C ILE A 485 11.11 -28.82 15.52
N GLN A 486 10.36 -29.79 16.05
CA GLN A 486 9.85 -30.91 15.29
C GLN A 486 8.34 -30.74 15.16
N PHE A 487 7.86 -30.63 13.92
CA PHE A 487 6.46 -30.35 13.68
C PHE A 487 5.57 -31.57 13.91
N SER A 488 4.41 -31.36 14.54
CA SER A 488 3.35 -32.34 14.65
C SER A 488 2.46 -32.36 13.39
N GLU A 489 1.99 -33.55 12.98
CA GLU A 489 1.13 -33.74 11.80
C GLU A 489 -0.36 -33.40 12.04
N VAL A 490 -0.70 -32.68 13.10
CA VAL A 490 -2.11 -32.46 13.47
C VAL A 490 -2.71 -31.31 12.65
N PRO A 491 -3.75 -31.54 11.83
CA PRO A 491 -4.39 -30.47 11.04
C PRO A 491 -5.05 -29.40 11.92
N LEU A 492 -4.99 -28.14 11.49
CA LEU A 492 -5.59 -27.00 12.22
C LEU A 492 -7.09 -27.18 12.44
N GLU A 493 -7.82 -27.80 11.51
CA GLU A 493 -9.27 -28.04 11.63
C GLU A 493 -9.62 -29.05 12.74
N GLU A 494 -8.72 -29.99 13.04
CA GLU A 494 -8.91 -30.93 14.16
C GLU A 494 -8.65 -30.23 15.50
N ARG A 495 -7.66 -29.33 15.57
CA ARG A 495 -7.36 -28.52 16.77
C ARG A 495 -8.48 -27.52 17.09
N LEU A 496 -9.01 -26.81 16.09
CA LEU A 496 -10.09 -25.84 16.28
C LEU A 496 -11.42 -26.47 16.75
N GLN A 497 -11.63 -27.77 16.52
CA GLN A 497 -12.83 -28.49 16.98
C GLN A 497 -12.74 -28.97 18.43
N GLU A 498 -11.54 -29.18 18.97
CA GLU A 498 -11.34 -29.66 20.34
C GLU A 498 -11.44 -28.53 21.37
N ASP A 499 -11.27 -27.28 20.95
CA ASP A 499 -11.08 -26.13 21.83
C ASP A 499 -12.18 -25.05 21.70
N GLU A 500 -13.46 -25.45 21.88
CA GLU A 500 -14.62 -24.53 22.00
C GLU A 500 -14.47 -23.47 23.12
N GLY A 501 -13.40 -23.53 23.93
CA GLY A 501 -13.08 -22.58 25.01
C GLY A 501 -12.36 -21.29 24.58
N TRP A 502 -11.78 -21.23 23.38
CA TRP A 502 -10.95 -20.11 22.93
C TRP A 502 -11.70 -18.99 22.22
N ILE A 503 -12.89 -19.28 21.67
CA ILE A 503 -13.76 -18.26 21.07
C ILE A 503 -14.53 -17.58 22.22
N ARG A 504 -14.02 -16.46 22.72
CA ARG A 504 -14.72 -15.59 23.67
C ARG A 504 -14.81 -14.16 23.21
#